data_AF-A0A378XQX9-F1
#
_entry.id   AF-A0A378XQX9-F1
#
_cell.length_a   1.000
_cell.length_b   1.000
_cell.length_c   1.000
_cell.angle_alpha   90.00
_cell.angle_beta   90.00
_cell.angle_gamma   90.00
#
_symmetry.space_group_name_H-M   'P 1'
#
loop_
_entity.id
_entity.type
_entity.pdbx_description
1 polymer ?
#
loop_
_entity_poly.entity_id
_entity_poly.type
_entity_poly.pdbx_seq_one_letter_code
_entity_poly.pdbx_strand_id
1 'polypeptide(L)'
;MVITLAKEHRKRAKRRLRDRPEKLDELKGILADFEQFCWRMLKIKTKSGRIMPLTLNDAQRTFVREVFRQIEAGKPVRIIILKARQMGFSTVTEALIYYFTSLQEAKNAFIVAQSSDASSNLYDMFQFYYEKVPAIIKPMSRKNNAKKLTFENPTIRTADRRMNPGLKSKITVQTAESRVLARSDTIHYLHASEVAFWPAKKKKRHLLSLLAAIHNSQKKILTTG
;
A
#
# COMPACT_ATOMS: atom_id res chain seq x y z
N MET A 1 -13.66 -2.03 -12.45
CA MET A 1 -12.55 -2.39 -11.53
C MET A 1 -11.99 -1.11 -10.93
N VAL A 2 -11.92 -1.01 -9.60
CA VAL A 2 -11.56 0.23 -8.91
C VAL A 2 -10.09 0.62 -9.13
N ILE A 3 -9.25 -0.34 -9.51
CA ILE A 3 -7.87 -0.13 -9.91
C ILE A 3 -7.65 -0.46 -11.39
N THR A 4 -6.68 0.21 -12.00
CA THR A 4 -6.13 -0.16 -13.31
C THR A 4 -4.87 -0.97 -13.10
N LEU A 5 -4.92 -2.26 -13.44
CA LEU A 5 -3.80 -3.17 -13.22
C LEU A 5 -2.57 -2.79 -14.09
N ALA A 6 -1.39 -2.79 -13.48
CA ALA A 6 -0.12 -2.50 -14.13
C ALA A 6 0.11 -3.39 -15.35
N LYS A 7 0.78 -2.84 -16.39
CA LYS A 7 1.12 -3.58 -17.60
C LYS A 7 2.00 -4.78 -17.29
N GLU A 8 2.91 -4.66 -16.31
CA GLU A 8 3.73 -5.77 -15.82
C GLU A 8 2.87 -6.99 -15.44
N HIS A 9 1.88 -6.79 -14.57
CA HIS A 9 0.98 -7.84 -14.09
C HIS A 9 0.12 -8.40 -15.22
N ARG A 10 -0.47 -7.53 -16.05
CA ARG A 10 -1.28 -7.95 -17.20
C ARG A 10 -0.49 -8.84 -18.17
N LYS A 11 0.72 -8.42 -18.54
CA LYS A 11 1.61 -9.18 -19.44
C LYS A 11 2.02 -10.50 -18.81
N ARG A 12 2.41 -10.48 -17.52
CA ARG A 12 2.84 -11.69 -16.82
C ARG A 12 1.71 -12.71 -16.66
N ALA A 13 0.53 -12.28 -16.24
CA ALA A 13 -0.63 -13.13 -16.06
C ALA A 13 -1.06 -13.75 -17.39
N LYS A 14 -1.21 -12.94 -18.45
CA LYS A 14 -1.51 -13.44 -19.81
C LYS A 14 -0.50 -14.47 -20.30
N ARG A 15 0.79 -14.24 -20.05
CA ARG A 15 1.85 -15.18 -20.47
C ARG A 15 1.82 -16.49 -19.66
N ARG A 16 1.64 -16.41 -18.34
CA ARG A 16 1.70 -17.58 -17.44
C ARG A 16 0.44 -18.43 -17.46
N LEU A 17 -0.71 -17.85 -17.77
CA LEU A 17 -2.01 -18.51 -17.80
C LEU A 17 -2.60 -18.56 -19.22
N ARG A 18 -1.74 -18.54 -20.24
CA ARG A 18 -2.14 -18.54 -21.65
C ARG A 18 -3.04 -19.73 -21.98
N ASP A 19 -2.69 -20.91 -21.49
CA ASP A 19 -3.40 -22.16 -21.76
C ASP A 19 -4.48 -22.46 -20.69
N ARG A 20 -4.75 -21.50 -19.81
CA ARG A 20 -5.70 -21.62 -18.68
C ARG A 20 -6.54 -20.33 -18.54
N PRO A 21 -7.39 -20.02 -19.53
CA PRO A 21 -8.19 -18.79 -19.53
C PRO A 21 -9.10 -18.66 -18.30
N GLU A 22 -9.64 -19.76 -17.80
CA GLU A 22 -10.47 -19.82 -16.59
C GLU A 22 -9.69 -19.35 -15.35
N LYS A 23 -8.42 -19.73 -15.24
CA LYS A 23 -7.55 -19.28 -14.13
C LYS A 23 -7.15 -17.82 -14.29
N LEU A 24 -7.02 -17.33 -15.52
CA LEU A 24 -6.76 -15.93 -15.78
C LEU A 24 -7.95 -15.06 -15.35
N ASP A 25 -9.17 -15.51 -15.61
CA ASP A 25 -10.39 -14.82 -15.19
C ASP A 25 -10.63 -14.93 -13.67
N GLU A 26 -10.37 -16.09 -13.06
CA GLU A 26 -10.36 -16.24 -11.60
C GLU A 26 -9.39 -15.22 -10.95
N LEU A 27 -8.16 -15.11 -11.48
CA LEU A 27 -7.18 -14.14 -10.99
C LEU A 27 -7.68 -12.71 -11.13
N LYS A 28 -8.29 -12.33 -12.27
CA LYS A 28 -8.86 -10.99 -12.43
C LYS A 28 -9.93 -10.71 -11.39
N GLY A 29 -10.81 -11.68 -11.12
CA GLY A 29 -11.83 -11.58 -10.08
C GLY A 29 -11.22 -11.34 -8.70
N ILE A 30 -10.21 -12.13 -8.32
CA ILE A 30 -9.50 -11.97 -7.05
C ILE A 30 -8.81 -10.60 -6.95
N LEU A 31 -8.22 -10.10 -8.03
CA LEU A 31 -7.54 -8.80 -8.02
C LEU A 31 -8.51 -7.62 -8.06
N ALA A 32 -9.75 -7.83 -8.53
CA ALA A 32 -10.79 -6.81 -8.57
C ALA A 32 -11.48 -6.60 -7.22
N ASP A 33 -11.46 -7.61 -6.35
CA ASP A 33 -12.08 -7.60 -5.03
C ASP A 33 -11.00 -7.55 -3.93
N PHE A 34 -11.04 -6.53 -3.08
CA PHE A 34 -10.01 -6.32 -2.06
C PHE A 34 -10.02 -7.39 -0.95
N GLU A 35 -11.19 -7.90 -0.57
CA GLU A 35 -11.29 -8.91 0.49
C GLU A 35 -10.77 -10.26 -0.03
N GLN A 36 -11.11 -10.63 -1.26
CA GLN A 36 -10.52 -11.77 -1.96
C GLN A 36 -9.01 -11.62 -2.11
N PHE A 37 -8.52 -10.44 -2.49
CA PHE A 37 -7.09 -10.17 -2.54
C PHE A 37 -6.42 -10.41 -1.18
N CYS A 38 -6.99 -9.87 -0.09
CA CYS A 38 -6.47 -10.07 1.26
C CYS A 38 -6.38 -11.56 1.62
N TRP A 39 -7.47 -12.30 1.42
CA TRP A 39 -7.54 -13.72 1.78
C TRP A 39 -6.64 -14.61 0.92
N ARG A 40 -6.64 -14.40 -0.39
CA ARG A 40 -5.97 -15.29 -1.36
C ARG A 40 -4.50 -14.93 -1.59
N MET A 41 -4.14 -13.66 -1.45
CA MET A 41 -2.82 -13.14 -1.86
C MET A 41 -1.95 -12.67 -0.70
N LEU A 42 -2.55 -12.18 0.39
CA LEU A 42 -1.79 -11.64 1.52
C LEU A 42 -1.69 -12.65 2.67
N LYS A 43 -0.56 -12.61 3.36
CA LYS A 43 -0.32 -13.36 4.59
C LYS A 43 0.09 -12.39 5.70
N ILE A 44 -0.24 -12.72 6.95
CA ILE A 44 0.18 -12.01 8.15
C ILE A 44 0.83 -12.95 9.14
N LYS A 45 1.72 -12.42 9.98
CA LYS A 45 2.19 -13.10 11.19
C LYS A 45 1.27 -12.71 12.35
N THR A 46 0.62 -13.70 12.94
CA THR A 46 -0.27 -13.53 14.11
C THR A 46 0.56 -13.33 15.38
N LYS A 47 -0.09 -12.83 16.44
CA LYS A 47 0.53 -12.71 17.78
C LYS A 47 1.01 -14.06 18.33
N SER A 48 0.36 -15.16 17.95
CA SER A 48 0.77 -16.52 18.32
C SER A 48 1.89 -17.07 17.44
N GLY A 49 2.55 -16.24 16.62
CA GLY A 49 3.65 -16.65 15.74
C GLY A 49 3.25 -17.42 14.48
N ARG A 50 1.96 -17.63 14.22
CA ARG A 50 1.48 -18.37 13.03
C ARG A 50 1.40 -17.46 11.80
N ILE A 51 1.74 -18.00 10.63
CA ILE A 51 1.54 -17.32 9.34
C ILE A 51 0.19 -17.75 8.78
N MET A 52 -0.72 -16.79 8.57
CA MET A 52 -2.08 -17.06 8.12
C MET A 52 -2.51 -16.08 7.02
N PRO A 53 -3.51 -16.42 6.18
CA PRO A 53 -4.18 -15.45 5.33
C PRO A 53 -4.66 -14.21 6.08
N LEU A 54 -4.70 -13.05 5.42
CA LEU A 54 -5.37 -11.88 5.99
C LEU A 54 -6.89 -12.00 5.79
N THR A 55 -7.61 -12.19 6.89
CA THR A 55 -9.07 -12.10 6.95
C THR A 55 -9.50 -10.81 7.61
N LEU A 56 -10.44 -10.10 7.00
CA LEU A 56 -10.97 -8.87 7.59
C LEU A 56 -12.01 -9.20 8.66
N ASN A 57 -12.01 -8.43 9.75
CA ASN A 57 -13.12 -8.40 10.70
C ASN A 57 -14.17 -7.35 10.27
N ASP A 58 -15.32 -7.29 10.94
CA ASP A 58 -16.44 -6.45 10.52
C ASP A 58 -16.14 -4.95 10.58
N ALA A 59 -15.34 -4.51 11.56
CA ALA A 59 -14.88 -3.12 11.65
C ALA A 59 -13.97 -2.76 10.48
N GLN A 60 -13.04 -3.65 10.12
CA GLN A 60 -12.16 -3.50 8.96
C GLN A 60 -12.95 -3.51 7.65
N ARG A 61 -13.96 -4.39 7.51
CA ARG A 61 -14.86 -4.41 6.34
C ARG A 61 -15.64 -3.12 6.19
N THR A 62 -16.13 -2.56 7.29
CA THR A 62 -16.88 -1.28 7.29
C THR A 62 -15.97 -0.16 6.81
N PHE A 63 -14.75 -0.11 7.34
CA PHE A 63 -13.76 0.86 6.92
C PHE A 63 -13.37 0.71 5.42
N VAL A 64 -13.13 -0.51 4.96
CA VAL A 64 -12.85 -0.80 3.53
C VAL A 64 -14.02 -0.40 2.65
N ARG A 65 -15.26 -0.72 3.03
CA ARG A 65 -16.46 -0.34 2.28
C ARG A 65 -16.54 1.18 2.09
N GLU A 66 -16.23 1.96 3.14
CA GLU A 66 -16.22 3.42 3.03
C GLU A 66 -15.10 3.94 2.10
N VAL A 67 -13.90 3.34 2.14
CA VAL A 67 -12.83 3.65 1.18
C VAL A 67 -13.31 3.44 -0.26
N PHE A 68 -13.82 2.26 -0.56
CA PHE A 68 -14.24 1.92 -1.92
C PHE A 68 -15.46 2.73 -2.38
N ARG A 69 -16.42 3.01 -1.50
CA ARG A 69 -17.56 3.88 -1.79
C ARG A 69 -17.14 5.28 -2.22
N GLN A 70 -16.18 5.91 -1.52
CA GLN A 70 -15.66 7.22 -1.90
C GLN A 70 -14.92 7.18 -3.25
N ILE A 71 -14.16 6.10 -3.50
CA ILE A 71 -13.47 5.91 -4.78
C ILE A 71 -14.46 5.79 -5.95
N GLU A 72 -15.50 4.99 -5.79
CA GLU A 72 -16.52 4.75 -6.81
C GLU A 72 -17.35 6.00 -7.10
N ALA A 73 -17.59 6.82 -6.07
CA ALA A 73 -18.21 8.13 -6.22
C ALA A 73 -17.30 9.18 -6.92
N GLY A 74 -16.10 8.80 -7.35
CA GLY A 74 -15.10 9.72 -7.93
C GLY A 74 -14.58 10.76 -6.93
N LYS A 75 -14.87 10.58 -5.63
CA LYS A 75 -14.51 11.52 -4.58
C LYS A 75 -13.11 11.24 -4.07
N PRO A 76 -12.39 12.27 -3.63
CA PRO A 76 -11.12 12.04 -2.96
C PRO A 76 -11.32 11.39 -1.58
N VAL A 77 -10.74 10.21 -1.38
CA VAL A 77 -10.87 9.40 -0.15
C VAL A 77 -10.23 10.08 1.07
N ARG A 78 -11.00 10.64 1.99
CA ARG A 78 -10.44 11.27 3.20
C ARG A 78 -11.08 10.67 4.43
N ILE A 79 -10.36 9.78 5.11
CA ILE A 79 -10.90 9.05 6.25
C ILE A 79 -10.01 9.26 7.48
N ILE A 80 -10.66 9.70 8.57
CA ILE A 80 -10.09 9.78 9.90
C ILE A 80 -10.74 8.69 10.75
N ILE A 81 -9.92 7.79 11.27
CA ILE A 81 -10.37 6.66 12.09
C ILE A 81 -9.97 6.95 13.52
N LEU A 82 -10.95 7.19 14.39
CA LEU A 82 -10.73 7.10 15.84
C LEU A 82 -10.95 5.64 16.24
N LYS A 83 -9.92 4.99 16.78
CA LYS A 83 -9.95 3.55 17.07
C LYS A 83 -9.50 3.23 18.50
N ALA A 84 -10.09 2.19 19.07
CA ALA A 84 -9.52 1.52 20.23
C ALA A 84 -8.24 0.74 19.86
N ARG A 85 -7.40 0.45 20.85
CA ARG A 85 -6.18 -0.35 20.66
C ARG A 85 -6.51 -1.75 20.14
N GLN A 86 -5.57 -2.35 19.42
CA GLN A 86 -5.58 -3.77 19.01
C GLN A 86 -6.70 -4.22 18.05
N MET A 87 -7.42 -3.30 17.39
CA MET A 87 -8.48 -3.63 16.41
C MET A 87 -7.96 -4.06 15.02
N GLY A 88 -6.64 -4.05 14.80
CA GLY A 88 -6.02 -4.47 13.53
C GLY A 88 -6.18 -3.47 12.38
N PHE A 89 -6.52 -2.21 12.64
CA PHE A 89 -6.68 -1.19 11.59
C PHE A 89 -5.38 -0.91 10.82
N SER A 90 -4.23 -0.94 11.48
CA SER A 90 -2.93 -0.83 10.80
C SER A 90 -2.76 -1.94 9.77
N THR A 91 -3.20 -3.17 10.08
CA THR A 91 -3.13 -4.31 9.16
C THR A 91 -3.92 -4.09 7.89
N VAL A 92 -5.19 -3.70 8.00
CA VAL A 92 -6.01 -3.45 6.79
C VAL A 92 -5.57 -2.19 6.04
N THR A 93 -5.06 -1.17 6.75
CA THR A 93 -4.53 0.06 6.14
C THR A 93 -3.29 -0.22 5.29
N GLU A 94 -2.33 -0.96 5.84
CA GLU A 94 -1.13 -1.38 5.11
C GLU A 94 -1.51 -2.32 3.95
N ALA A 95 -2.51 -3.18 4.12
CA ALA A 95 -3.01 -4.02 3.04
C ALA A 95 -3.63 -3.20 1.90
N LEU A 96 -4.40 -2.14 2.19
CA LEU A 96 -4.93 -1.21 1.17
C LEU A 96 -3.80 -0.47 0.45
N ILE A 97 -2.84 0.08 1.20
CA ILE A 97 -1.66 0.75 0.61
C ILE A 97 -0.92 -0.21 -0.30
N TYR A 98 -0.66 -1.43 0.18
CA TYR A 98 0.02 -2.45 -0.60
C TYR A 98 -0.78 -2.83 -1.85
N TYR A 99 -2.08 -3.10 -1.72
CA TYR A 99 -2.97 -3.41 -2.85
C TYR A 99 -2.92 -2.33 -3.94
N PHE A 100 -3.10 -1.07 -3.58
CA PHE A 100 -3.09 0.02 -4.56
C PHE A 100 -1.70 0.26 -5.16
N THR A 101 -0.63 0.18 -4.34
CA THR A 101 0.72 0.54 -4.78
C THR A 101 1.40 -0.59 -5.54
N SER A 102 1.14 -1.85 -5.17
CA SER A 102 1.76 -3.04 -5.76
C SER A 102 1.04 -3.54 -7.00
N LEU A 103 -0.19 -3.08 -7.29
CA LEU A 103 -0.94 -3.49 -8.47
C LEU A 103 -1.04 -2.40 -9.55
N GLN A 104 -0.67 -1.16 -9.27
CA GLN A 104 -0.81 -0.02 -10.20
C GLN A 104 0.54 0.58 -10.58
N GLU A 105 0.60 1.19 -11.77
CA GLU A 105 1.78 1.92 -12.26
C GLU A 105 1.86 3.33 -11.69
N ALA A 106 3.10 3.77 -11.43
CA ALA A 106 3.45 5.13 -11.04
C ALA A 106 2.70 5.65 -9.80
N LYS A 107 2.49 4.78 -8.81
CA LYS A 107 1.86 5.13 -7.53
C LYS A 107 2.86 5.16 -6.39
N ASN A 108 2.81 6.23 -5.63
CA ASN A 108 3.68 6.43 -4.48
C ASN A 108 2.82 6.48 -3.21
N ALA A 109 3.09 5.55 -2.30
CA ALA A 109 2.58 5.60 -0.95
C ALA A 109 3.61 6.20 0.00
N PHE A 110 3.12 6.95 0.97
CA PHE A 110 3.88 7.52 2.04
C PHE A 110 3.20 7.17 3.36
N ILE A 111 3.95 6.65 4.32
CA ILE A 111 3.45 6.25 5.63
C ILE A 111 4.23 7.04 6.66
N VAL A 112 3.52 7.58 7.65
CA VAL A 112 4.12 8.32 8.76
C VAL A 112 3.66 7.71 10.06
N ALA A 113 4.61 7.21 10.84
CA ALA A 113 4.36 6.73 12.20
C ALA A 113 4.79 7.76 13.24
N GLN A 114 4.29 7.61 14.46
CA GLN A 114 4.61 8.48 15.59
C GLN A 114 6.06 8.32 16.10
N SER A 115 6.69 7.16 15.90
CA SER A 115 8.05 6.84 16.36
C SER A 115 8.82 5.97 15.36
N SER A 116 10.13 5.82 15.56
CA SER A 116 10.97 4.92 14.75
C SER A 116 10.52 3.45 14.83
N ASP A 117 10.21 2.94 16.03
CA ASP A 117 9.78 1.55 16.20
C ASP A 117 8.44 1.28 15.51
N ALA A 118 7.49 2.21 15.63
CA ALA A 118 6.21 2.11 14.94
C ALA A 118 6.41 2.15 13.40
N SER A 119 7.35 2.98 12.91
CA SER A 119 7.73 3.01 11.49
C SER A 119 8.29 1.67 11.02
N SER A 120 9.19 1.05 11.79
CA SER A 120 9.75 -0.27 11.47
C SER A 120 8.66 -1.34 11.45
N ASN A 121 7.76 -1.34 12.43
CA ASN A 121 6.64 -2.28 12.46
C ASN A 121 5.74 -2.16 11.22
N LEU A 122 5.39 -0.93 10.81
CA LEU A 122 4.61 -0.72 9.58
C LEU A 122 5.38 -1.17 8.33
N TYR A 123 6.70 -0.94 8.29
CA TYR A 123 7.56 -1.44 7.21
C TYR A 123 7.46 -2.96 7.07
N ASP A 124 7.66 -3.67 8.17
CA ASP A 124 7.70 -5.12 8.21
C ASP A 124 6.37 -5.73 7.75
N MET A 125 5.24 -5.07 8.04
CA MET A 125 3.91 -5.53 7.60
C MET A 125 3.79 -5.59 6.07
N PHE A 126 4.07 -4.50 5.36
CA PHE A 126 3.96 -4.50 3.91
C PHE A 126 5.14 -5.19 3.21
N GLN A 127 6.30 -5.24 3.86
CA GLN A 127 7.39 -6.09 3.39
C GLN A 127 6.98 -7.56 3.43
N PHE A 128 6.34 -8.01 4.52
CA PHE A 128 5.88 -9.39 4.63
C PHE A 128 4.81 -9.73 3.59
N TYR A 129 3.90 -8.79 3.27
CA TYR A 129 2.98 -8.92 2.13
C TYR A 129 3.76 -9.15 0.83
N TYR A 130 4.73 -8.30 0.53
CA TYR A 130 5.57 -8.44 -0.65
C TYR A 130 6.32 -9.77 -0.71
N GLU A 131 6.83 -10.25 0.41
CA GLU A 131 7.57 -11.50 0.48
C GLU A 131 6.69 -12.70 0.17
N LYS A 132 5.47 -12.74 0.71
CA LYS A 132 4.56 -13.89 0.66
C LYS A 132 3.59 -13.89 -0.52
N VAL A 133 3.42 -12.77 -1.21
CA VAL A 133 2.50 -12.69 -2.35
C VAL A 133 2.93 -13.64 -3.50
N PRO A 134 1.98 -14.30 -4.19
CA PRO A 134 2.31 -15.20 -5.29
C PRO A 134 3.10 -14.53 -6.42
N ALA A 135 4.06 -15.26 -7.01
CA ALA A 135 4.96 -14.74 -8.05
C ALA A 135 4.23 -14.20 -9.30
N ILE A 136 2.99 -14.63 -9.56
CA ILE A 136 2.18 -14.14 -10.67
C ILE A 136 1.79 -12.66 -10.53
N ILE A 137 1.71 -12.14 -9.31
CA ILE A 137 1.35 -10.74 -9.01
C ILE A 137 2.40 -10.01 -8.15
N LYS A 138 3.51 -10.67 -7.80
CA LYS A 138 4.63 -10.05 -7.07
C LYS A 138 5.34 -9.03 -7.97
N PRO A 139 5.30 -7.72 -7.72
CA PRO A 139 6.00 -6.76 -8.57
C PRO A 139 7.53 -6.96 -8.51
N MET A 140 8.24 -6.52 -9.54
CA MET A 140 9.70 -6.38 -9.46
C MET A 140 10.07 -5.43 -8.31
N SER A 141 11.20 -5.66 -7.65
CA SER A 141 11.73 -4.77 -6.60
C SER A 141 13.19 -4.46 -6.85
N ARG A 142 13.57 -3.19 -6.65
CA ARG A 142 14.94 -2.69 -6.82
C ARG A 142 15.58 -2.25 -5.51
N LYS A 143 14.88 -1.43 -4.72
CA LYS A 143 15.27 -1.02 -3.37
C LYS A 143 14.29 -1.62 -2.38
N ASN A 144 14.82 -2.37 -1.44
CA ASN A 144 14.12 -2.90 -0.28
C ASN A 144 15.04 -2.66 0.92
N ASN A 145 14.73 -1.66 1.74
CA ASN A 145 15.47 -1.32 2.95
C ASN A 145 14.49 -0.89 4.02
N ALA A 146 14.91 -0.78 5.29
CA ALA A 146 14.04 -0.51 6.45
C ALA A 146 13.11 0.72 6.38
N LYS A 147 13.15 1.54 5.31
CA LYS A 147 12.30 2.71 5.12
C LYS A 147 11.59 2.76 3.76
N LYS A 148 11.97 1.93 2.79
CA LYS A 148 11.50 2.07 1.41
C LYS A 148 11.52 0.77 0.64
N LEU A 149 10.37 0.46 0.04
CA LEU A 149 10.18 -0.60 -0.93
C LEU A 149 9.79 0.02 -2.28
N THR A 150 10.63 -0.16 -3.31
CA THR A 150 10.39 0.36 -4.66
C THR A 150 10.08 -0.76 -5.64
N PHE A 151 8.96 -0.63 -6.34
CA PHE A 151 8.49 -1.56 -7.36
C PHE A 151 9.03 -1.17 -8.74
N GLU A 152 10.32 -1.41 -8.95
CA GLU A 152 11.04 -1.12 -10.19
C GLU A 152 11.84 -2.35 -10.65
N ASN A 153 12.18 -2.38 -11.93
CA ASN A 153 13.07 -3.40 -12.47
C ASN A 153 14.48 -3.29 -11.81
N PRO A 154 15.01 -4.38 -11.22
CA PRO A 154 16.29 -4.38 -10.53
C PRO A 154 17.52 -4.34 -11.45
N THR A 155 17.36 -4.47 -12.77
CA THR A 155 18.50 -4.52 -13.69
C THR A 155 19.39 -3.28 -13.56
N ILE A 156 20.71 -3.49 -13.60
CA ILE A 156 21.73 -2.43 -13.48
C ILE A 156 21.74 -1.56 -14.74
N ARG A 157 21.53 -2.14 -15.93
CA ARG A 157 21.56 -1.44 -17.21
C ARG A 157 20.34 -0.54 -17.37
N THR A 158 20.58 0.74 -17.63
CA THR A 158 19.52 1.75 -17.78
C THR A 158 18.62 1.50 -18.99
N ALA A 159 19.16 0.98 -20.10
CA ALA A 159 18.39 0.65 -21.30
C ALA A 159 17.30 -0.40 -21.00
N ASP A 160 17.65 -1.47 -20.29
CA ASP A 160 16.71 -2.54 -19.92
C ASP A 160 15.58 -2.00 -19.03
N ARG A 161 15.90 -1.09 -18.11
CA ARG A 161 14.89 -0.42 -17.28
C ARG A 161 13.99 0.50 -18.09
N ARG A 162 14.47 1.14 -19.16
CA ARG A 162 13.60 1.94 -20.03
C ARG A 162 12.59 1.06 -20.77
N MET A 163 13.04 -0.11 -21.23
CA MET A 163 12.21 -1.08 -21.95
C MET A 163 11.21 -1.79 -21.04
N ASN A 164 11.62 -2.13 -19.82
CA ASN A 164 10.78 -2.77 -18.82
C ASN A 164 11.04 -2.13 -17.45
N PRO A 165 10.38 -1.01 -17.11
CA PRO A 165 10.68 -0.24 -15.89
C PRO A 165 10.16 -0.87 -14.60
N GLY A 166 9.34 -1.92 -14.68
CA GLY A 166 8.49 -2.35 -13.58
C GLY A 166 7.32 -1.39 -13.37
N LEU A 167 6.82 -1.28 -12.14
CA LEU A 167 5.66 -0.45 -11.81
C LEU A 167 6.00 1.04 -11.69
N LYS A 168 7.26 1.39 -11.39
CA LYS A 168 7.66 2.76 -10.97
C LYS A 168 6.85 3.25 -9.75
N SER A 169 6.44 2.33 -8.91
CA SER A 169 5.68 2.60 -7.70
C SER A 169 6.57 2.43 -6.46
N LYS A 170 6.24 3.07 -5.34
CA LYS A 170 7.01 2.92 -4.10
C LYS A 170 6.16 3.08 -2.85
N ILE A 171 6.53 2.37 -1.80
CA ILE A 171 6.02 2.58 -0.44
C ILE A 171 7.18 3.10 0.39
N THR A 172 7.02 4.30 0.97
CA THR A 172 8.02 4.91 1.86
C THR A 172 7.41 5.08 3.24
N VAL A 173 8.15 4.73 4.29
CA VAL A 173 7.75 4.97 5.68
C VAL A 173 8.75 5.92 6.35
N GLN A 174 8.23 6.86 7.14
CA GLN A 174 9.01 7.79 7.96
C GLN A 174 8.39 7.94 9.35
N THR A 175 9.19 8.46 10.29
CA THR A 175 8.72 8.87 11.62
C THR A 175 8.37 10.36 11.64
N ALA A 176 7.34 10.73 12.39
CA ALA A 176 6.98 12.11 12.72
C ALA A 176 8.08 12.84 13.52
N GLU A 177 9.08 12.13 14.03
CA GLU A 177 10.28 12.68 14.66
C GLU A 177 11.28 13.24 13.64
N SER A 178 11.14 12.91 12.36
CA SER A 178 12.01 13.40 11.28
C SER A 178 12.08 14.93 11.28
N ARG A 179 13.22 15.50 10.86
CA ARG A 179 13.37 16.96 10.74
C ARG A 179 12.35 17.55 9.77
N VAL A 180 12.05 16.81 8.70
CA VAL A 180 11.11 17.19 7.65
C VAL A 180 10.49 15.92 7.06
N LEU A 181 9.25 16.03 6.57
CA LEU A 181 8.56 14.99 5.81
C LEU A 181 8.28 15.50 4.38
N ALA A 182 8.19 14.57 3.42
CA ALA A 182 7.57 14.79 2.11
C ALA A 182 8.02 16.02 1.29
N ARG A 183 9.28 16.45 1.40
CA ARG A 183 9.77 17.71 0.80
C ARG A 183 9.82 17.73 -0.74
N SER A 184 9.77 16.57 -1.40
CA SER A 184 9.91 16.43 -2.87
C SER A 184 9.20 15.21 -3.45
N ASP A 185 8.27 14.61 -2.70
CA ASP A 185 7.58 13.39 -3.11
C ASP A 185 6.17 13.73 -3.60
N THR A 186 5.80 13.24 -4.79
CA THR A 186 4.39 13.18 -5.19
C THR A 186 3.73 12.02 -4.46
N ILE A 187 2.79 12.32 -3.55
CA ILE A 187 2.09 11.31 -2.76
C ILE A 187 0.74 11.01 -3.40
N HIS A 188 0.47 9.73 -3.64
CA HIS A 188 -0.83 9.22 -4.08
C HIS A 188 -1.59 8.67 -2.89
N TYR A 189 -0.95 7.81 -2.09
CA TYR A 189 -1.56 7.19 -0.92
C TYR A 189 -0.81 7.63 0.34
N LEU A 190 -1.50 8.21 1.32
CA LEU A 190 -0.89 8.53 2.61
C LEU A 190 -1.49 7.62 3.68
N HIS A 191 -0.65 7.19 4.60
CA HIS A 191 -1.08 6.72 5.90
C HIS A 191 -0.42 7.55 6.98
N ALA A 192 -1.21 8.37 7.68
CA ALA A 192 -0.73 9.08 8.87
C ALA A 192 -1.21 8.32 10.10
N SER A 193 -0.32 7.49 10.65
CA SER A 193 -0.59 6.64 11.81
C SER A 193 -0.41 7.44 13.10
N GLU A 194 -1.36 7.30 14.01
CA GLU A 194 -1.28 7.74 15.40
C GLU A 194 -0.97 9.25 15.50
N VAL A 195 -1.62 10.07 14.66
CA VAL A 195 -1.38 11.52 14.52
C VAL A 195 -1.51 12.26 15.85
N ALA A 196 -2.38 11.78 16.74
CA ALA A 196 -2.53 12.31 18.09
C ALA A 196 -1.19 12.35 18.85
N PHE A 197 -0.34 11.34 18.64
CA PHE A 197 0.93 11.14 19.33
C PHE A 197 2.14 11.77 18.62
N TRP A 198 1.93 12.48 17.51
CA TRP A 198 3.06 13.16 16.86
C TRP A 198 3.59 14.32 17.71
N PRO A 199 4.91 14.62 17.65
CA PRO A 199 5.50 15.72 18.42
C PRO A 199 4.80 17.06 18.17
N ALA A 200 4.27 17.68 19.23
CA ALA A 200 3.44 18.90 19.13
C ALA A 200 4.11 20.01 18.31
N LYS A 201 5.40 20.25 18.55
CA LYS A 201 6.21 21.27 17.84
C LYS A 201 6.38 21.02 16.33
N LYS A 202 6.18 19.77 15.86
CA LYS A 202 6.36 19.37 14.45
C LYS A 202 5.03 19.07 13.74
N LYS A 203 4.00 18.68 14.50
CA LYS A 203 2.70 18.18 13.99
C LYS A 203 2.09 19.07 12.92
N LYS A 204 1.88 20.36 13.21
CA LYS A 204 1.27 21.32 12.25
C LYS A 204 2.07 21.41 10.95
N ARG A 205 3.39 21.61 11.05
CA ARG A 205 4.28 21.69 9.87
C ARG A 205 4.27 20.42 9.05
N HIS A 206 4.30 19.25 9.71
CA HIS A 206 4.28 17.96 9.04
C HIS A 206 2.97 17.73 8.31
N LEU A 207 1.83 17.99 8.94
CA LEU A 207 0.52 17.89 8.29
C LEU A 207 0.42 18.82 7.08
N LEU A 208 0.85 20.08 7.19
CA LEU A 208 0.85 21.02 6.06
C LEU A 208 1.75 20.53 4.91
N SER A 209 2.95 20.04 5.21
CA SER A 209 3.87 19.51 4.21
C SER A 209 3.31 18.27 3.52
N LEU A 210 2.66 17.37 4.27
CA LEU A 210 2.01 16.19 3.71
C LEU A 210 0.88 16.63 2.80
N LEU A 211 -0.04 17.48 3.29
CA LEU A 211 -1.18 18.04 2.55
C LEU A 211 -0.77 18.70 1.22
N ALA A 212 0.34 19.44 1.20
CA ALA A 212 0.88 20.05 -0.01
C ALA A 212 1.45 19.02 -1.00
N ALA A 213 1.96 17.89 -0.51
CA ALA A 213 2.53 16.81 -1.32
C ALA A 213 1.48 15.84 -1.89
N ILE A 214 0.25 15.82 -1.35
CA ILE A 214 -0.85 15.05 -1.93
C ILE A 214 -1.40 15.81 -3.12
N HIS A 215 -1.31 15.17 -4.29
CA HIS A 215 -1.86 15.75 -5.50
C HIS A 215 -3.40 15.79 -5.45
N ASN A 216 -3.99 16.94 -5.79
CA ASN A 216 -5.43 17.19 -5.61
C ASN A 216 -6.35 16.27 -6.44
N SER A 217 -5.84 15.65 -7.50
CA SER A 217 -6.65 14.96 -8.51
C SER A 217 -6.81 13.43 -8.34
N GLN A 218 -6.10 12.73 -7.45
CA GLN A 218 -6.27 11.26 -7.31
C GLN A 218 -6.16 10.70 -5.86
N LYS A 219 -7.15 9.83 -5.56
CA LYS A 219 -7.41 8.88 -4.44
C LYS A 219 -6.53 8.99 -3.18
N LYS A 220 -7.16 9.42 -2.09
CA LYS A 220 -6.56 10.01 -0.89
C LYS A 220 -6.50 9.03 0.34
N ILE A 221 -5.58 9.42 1.19
CA ILE A 221 -5.18 9.13 2.58
C ILE A 221 -6.14 8.36 3.52
N LEU A 222 -5.55 7.37 4.18
CA LEU A 222 -5.97 6.85 5.48
C LEU A 222 -5.28 7.59 6.62
N THR A 223 -6.03 8.03 7.62
CA THR A 223 -5.43 8.36 8.92
C THR A 223 -6.00 7.40 9.96
N THR A 224 -5.15 6.54 10.50
CA THR A 224 -5.53 5.75 11.67
C THR A 224 -5.06 6.50 12.89
N GLY A 225 -5.99 6.93 13.73
CA GLY A 225 -5.71 7.61 15.00
C GLY A 225 -4.92 6.76 15.96
#